data_AF-E3RUP7-F1
#
_entry.id   AF-E3RUP7-F1
#
_cell.length_a   1.000
_cell.length_b   1.000
_cell.length_c   1.000
_cell.angle_alpha   90.00
_cell.angle_beta   90.00
_cell.angle_gamma   90.00
#
_symmetry.space_group_name_H-M   'P 1'
#
loop_
_entity.id
_entity.type
_entity.pdbx_description
1 polymer ?
#
loop_
_entity_poly.entity_id
_entity_poly.type
_entity_poly.pdbx_seq_one_letter_code
_entity_poly.pdbx_strand_id
1 'polypeptide(L)'
;DKLLAARGGEQVGVNWPSTFVKRTDSLRTCFNQAYDRQRALCEDAILIKRWFKLVEETKAELGICDEDVYNFDEAGFMIGKITT
;
A
#
# COMPACT_ATOMS: atom_id res chain seq x y z
N ASP A 1 19.89 -7.86 -7.26
CA ASP A 1 21.22 -8.23 -7.77
C ASP A 1 21.26 -9.31 -8.86
N LYS A 2 20.53 -10.43 -8.75
CA LYS A 2 20.54 -11.48 -9.79
C LYS A 2 20.07 -11.01 -11.19
N LEU A 3 19.10 -10.10 -11.26
CA LEU A 3 18.57 -9.55 -12.52
C LEU A 3 19.53 -8.62 -13.26
N LEU A 4 20.42 -7.94 -12.53
CA LEU A 4 21.39 -7.00 -13.12
C LEU A 4 22.54 -7.76 -13.79
N ALA A 5 23.05 -8.79 -13.11
CA ALA A 5 24.08 -9.69 -13.62
C ALA A 5 23.63 -10.44 -14.89
N ALA A 6 22.37 -10.87 -14.95
CA ALA A 6 21.80 -11.53 -16.13
C ALA A 6 21.72 -10.62 -17.37
N ARG A 7 21.79 -9.30 -17.20
CA ARG A 7 21.73 -8.31 -18.29
C ARG A 7 23.12 -7.79 -18.71
N GLY A 8 24.20 -8.30 -18.11
CA GLY A 8 25.57 -7.85 -18.40
C GLY A 8 25.85 -6.40 -17.98
N GLY A 9 25.00 -5.83 -17.12
CA GLY A 9 25.11 -4.43 -16.67
C GLY A 9 26.00 -4.30 -15.44
N GLU A 10 26.76 -3.20 -15.39
CA GLU A 10 27.51 -2.82 -14.20
C GLU A 10 26.59 -2.42 -13.05
N GLN A 11 27.08 -2.58 -11.81
CA GLN A 11 26.33 -2.20 -10.62
C GLN A 11 26.05 -0.69 -10.63
N VAL A 12 24.77 -0.33 -10.55
CA VAL A 12 24.38 1.08 -10.46
C VAL A 12 24.98 1.69 -9.20
N GLY A 13 25.54 2.90 -9.34
CA GLY A 13 26.11 3.63 -8.22
C GLY A 13 25.05 3.98 -7.17
N VAL A 14 25.49 4.14 -5.92
CA VAL A 14 24.63 4.43 -4.75
C VAL A 14 23.70 5.64 -5.00
N ASN A 15 24.15 6.62 -5.78
CA ASN A 15 23.42 7.85 -6.10
C ASN A 15 22.54 7.74 -7.36
N TRP A 16 22.38 6.56 -7.97
CA TRP A 16 21.61 6.40 -9.20
C TRP A 16 20.13 6.82 -9.04
N PRO A 17 19.39 6.45 -7.97
CA PRO A 17 17.98 6.82 -7.85
C PRO A 17 17.75 8.34 -7.76
N SER A 18 18.56 9.04 -6.98
CA SER A 18 18.46 10.49 -6.83
C SER A 18 18.85 11.22 -8.12
N THR A 19 19.83 10.69 -8.86
CA THR A 19 20.26 11.23 -10.14
C THR A 19 19.20 11.02 -11.22
N PHE A 20 18.52 9.87 -11.22
CA PHE A 20 17.45 9.55 -12.16
C PHE A 20 16.25 10.48 -12.00
N VAL A 21 15.79 10.70 -10.76
CA VAL A 21 14.70 11.65 -10.45
C VAL A 21 15.09 13.07 -10.88
N LYS A 22 16.31 13.52 -10.56
CA LYS A 22 16.79 14.87 -10.93
C LYS A 22 16.86 15.13 -12.42
N ARG A 23 17.01 14.09 -13.25
CA ARG A 23 17.15 14.21 -14.71
C ARG A 23 15.82 14.08 -15.46
N THR A 24 14.75 13.74 -14.75
CA THR A 24 13.46 13.44 -15.37
C THR A 24 12.41 14.40 -14.84
N ASP A 25 12.24 15.55 -15.50
CA ASP A 25 11.37 16.64 -15.02
C ASP A 25 9.88 16.25 -14.89
N SER A 26 9.45 15.17 -15.54
CA SER A 26 8.10 14.61 -15.41
C SER A 26 7.88 13.82 -14.11
N LEU A 27 8.95 13.45 -13.41
CA LEU A 27 8.87 12.69 -12.16
C LEU A 27 8.82 13.64 -10.97
N ARG A 28 7.74 13.55 -10.20
CA ARG A 28 7.59 14.22 -8.91
C ARG A 28 7.68 13.19 -7.80
N THR A 29 8.69 13.29 -6.94
CA THR A 29 8.74 12.47 -5.72
C THR A 29 7.75 13.01 -4.69
N CYS A 30 6.75 12.21 -4.35
CA CYS A 30 5.91 12.45 -3.18
C CYS A 30 6.41 11.51 -2.08
N PHE A 31 6.80 12.07 -0.94
CA PHE A 31 7.02 11.24 0.25
C PHE A 31 5.65 10.80 0.75
N ASN A 32 5.46 9.49 0.94
CA ASN A 32 4.35 9.01 1.74
C ASN A 32 4.52 9.60 3.13
N GLN A 33 3.55 10.38 3.57
CA GLN A 33 3.50 10.86 4.94
C GLN A 33 3.47 9.62 5.83
N ALA A 34 4.37 9.52 6.81
CA ALA A 34 4.35 8.43 7.78
C ALA A 34 2.93 8.33 8.31
N TYR A 35 2.29 7.18 8.07
CA TYR A 35 0.89 6.84 8.33
C TYR A 35 0.17 7.96 9.07
N ASP A 36 -0.54 8.79 8.31
CA ASP A 36 -1.11 10.08 8.69
C ASP A 36 -1.65 10.07 10.13
N ARG A 37 -0.81 10.44 11.11
CA ARG A 37 -1.15 10.46 12.53
C ARG A 37 -2.40 11.31 12.77
N GLN A 38 -2.60 12.34 11.95
CA GLN A 38 -3.78 13.17 12.03
C GLN A 38 -5.02 12.40 11.59
N ARG A 39 -4.92 11.58 10.53
CA ARG A 39 -5.99 10.66 10.12
C ARG A 39 -6.35 9.67 11.22
N ALA A 40 -5.37 9.03 11.84
CA ALA A 40 -5.60 8.10 12.95
C ALA A 40 -6.25 8.80 14.17
N LEU A 41 -5.91 10.07 14.44
CA LEU A 41 -6.54 10.85 15.52
C LEU A 41 -7.96 11.31 15.17
N CYS A 42 -8.28 11.41 13.88
CA CYS A 42 -9.60 11.79 13.37
C CYS A 42 -10.52 10.57 13.10
N GLU A 43 -10.06 9.35 13.38
CA GLU A 43 -10.88 8.15 13.25
C GLU A 43 -11.97 8.12 14.33
N ASP A 44 -13.24 8.13 13.88
CA ASP A 44 -14.38 7.92 14.77
C ASP A 44 -14.67 6.42 14.90
N ALA A 45 -14.38 5.87 16.08
CA ALA A 45 -14.60 4.46 16.39
C ALA A 45 -16.07 4.02 16.20
N ILE A 46 -17.04 4.92 16.37
CA ILE A 46 -18.46 4.63 16.15
C ILE A 46 -18.72 4.48 14.64
N LEU A 47 -18.22 5.41 13.84
CA LEU A 47 -18.38 5.39 12.38
C LEU A 47 -17.73 4.15 11.77
N ILE A 48 -16.52 3.80 12.21
CA ILE A 48 -15.79 2.61 11.76
C ILE A 48 -16.58 1.35 12.11
N LYS A 49 -17.06 1.22 13.35
CA LYS A 49 -17.88 0.07 13.77
C LYS A 49 -19.17 -0.05 12.96
N ARG A 50 -19.83 1.07 12.67
CA ARG A 50 -21.04 1.09 11.83
C ARG A 50 -20.75 0.60 10.42
N TRP A 51 -19.63 1.01 9.84
CA TRP A 51 -19.22 0.57 8.51
C TRP A 51 -18.98 -0.95 8.47
N PHE A 52 -18.21 -1.50 9.42
CA PHE A 52 -17.98 -2.95 9.49
C PHE A 52 -19.28 -3.73 9.68
N LYS A 53 -20.19 -3.24 10.53
CA LYS A 53 -21.49 -3.86 10.72
C LYS A 53 -22.29 -3.92 9.41
N LEU A 54 -22.31 -2.84 8.63
CA LEU A 54 -22.99 -2.80 7.34
C LEU A 54 -22.42 -3.80 6.33
N VAL A 55 -21.08 -3.94 6.31
CA VAL A 55 -20.39 -4.91 5.45
C VAL A 55 -20.79 -6.33 5.81
N GLU A 56 -20.80 -6.68 7.10
CA GLU A 56 -21.22 -8.01 7.57
C GLU A 56 -22.68 -8.31 7.25
N GLU A 57 -23.58 -7.34 7.44
CA GLU A 57 -25.00 -7.48 7.08
C GLU A 57 -25.17 -7.73 5.58
N THR A 58 -24.42 -7.01 4.74
CA THR A 58 -24.45 -7.15 3.28
C THR A 58 -23.89 -8.51 2.83
N LYS A 59 -22.80 -8.97 3.46
CA LYS A 59 -22.22 -10.31 3.19
C LYS A 59 -23.23 -11.40 3.54
N ALA A 60 -23.90 -11.29 4.69
CA ALA A 60 -24.92 -12.24 5.11
C ALA A 60 -26.13 -12.28 4.16
N GLU A 61 -26.59 -11.11 3.68
CA GLU A 61 -27.70 -11.03 2.72
C GLU A 61 -27.34 -11.67 1.37
N LEU A 62 -26.11 -11.44 0.89
CA LEU A 62 -25.64 -11.94 -0.39
C LEU A 62 -25.03 -13.35 -0.32
N GLY A 63 -24.89 -13.92 0.88
CA GLY A 63 -24.26 -15.24 1.09
C GLY A 63 -22.77 -15.26 0.72
N ILE A 64 -22.06 -14.15 0.91
CA ILE A 64 -20.63 -14.03 0.58
C ILE A 64 -19.81 -14.65 1.73
N CYS A 65 -19.03 -15.67 1.38
CA CYS A 65 -18.09 -16.32 2.30
C CYS A 65 -16.87 -15.41 2.58
N ASP A 66 -16.29 -15.54 3.77
CA ASP A 66 -15.11 -14.75 4.17
C ASP A 66 -13.91 -15.02 3.25
N GLU A 67 -13.82 -16.24 2.70
CA GLU A 67 -12.82 -16.65 1.73
C GLU A 67 -12.93 -15.90 0.39
N ASP A 68 -14.09 -15.33 0.09
CA ASP A 68 -14.37 -14.59 -1.14
C ASP A 68 -14.24 -13.06 -0.95
N VAL A 69 -13.79 -12.60 0.23
CA VAL A 69 -13.57 -11.18 0.52
C VAL A 69 -12.10 -10.82 0.31
N TYR A 70 -11.85 -9.95 -0.68
CA TYR A 70 -10.51 -9.46 -1.01
C TYR A 70 -10.39 -7.96 -0.70
N ASN A 71 -9.33 -7.56 0.01
CA ASN A 71 -9.04 -6.15 0.24
C ASN A 71 -8.44 -5.53 -1.04
N PHE A 72 -9.06 -4.48 -1.56
CA PHE A 72 -8.58 -3.76 -2.74
C PHE A 72 -8.27 -2.31 -2.36
N ASP A 73 -6.99 -1.98 -2.24
CA ASP A 73 -6.51 -0.62 -2.02
C ASP A 73 -5.49 -0.19 -3.10
N GLU A 74 -5.49 1.11 -3.42
CA GLU A 74 -4.59 1.71 -4.42
C GLU A 74 -3.22 2.01 -3.78
N ALA A 75 -2.58 0.99 -3.21
CA ALA A 75 -1.20 1.07 -2.73
C ALA A 75 -0.57 -0.33 -2.57
N GLY A 76 -0.50 -1.08 -3.67
CA GLY A 76 0.46 -2.17 -3.89
C GLY A 76 0.66 -3.17 -2.75
N PHE A 77 -0.05 -4.30 -2.80
CA PHE A 77 0.36 -5.61 -2.23
C PHE A 77 1.24 -5.54 -0.96
N MET A 78 0.75 -4.95 0.13
CA MET A 78 1.24 -5.33 1.45
C MET A 78 0.44 -6.52 1.95
N ILE A 79 0.88 -7.71 1.53
CA ILE A 79 0.49 -8.97 2.16
C ILE A 79 0.93 -8.91 3.63
N GLY A 80 0.02 -9.34 4.51
CA GLY A 80 0.11 -9.24 5.96
C GLY A 80 1.51 -9.43 6.53
N LYS A 81 1.96 -8.41 7.27
CA LYS A 81 3.07 -8.53 8.21
C LYS A 81 2.59 -8.13 9.60
N ILE A 82 1.74 -8.98 10.17
CA ILE A 82 1.57 -9.01 11.63
C ILE A 82 2.81 -9.72 12.16
N THR A 83 3.78 -8.96 12.65
CA THR A 83 4.93 -9.54 13.36
C THR A 83 4.56 -9.56 14.83
N THR A 84 4.59 -10.75 15.44
CA THR A 84 4.50 -10.98 16.89
C THR A 84 5.66 -10.33 17.64
#